data_AF-A0A2E7JJH0-F1
#
_entry.id   AF-A0A2E7JJH0-F1
#
_cell.length_a   1.000
_cell.length_b   1.000
_cell.length_c   1.000
_cell.angle_alpha   90.00
_cell.angle_beta   90.00
_cell.angle_gamma   90.00
#
_symmetry.space_group_name_H-M   'P 1'
#
loop_
_entity.id
_entity.type
_entity.pdbx_description
1 polymer ?
#
loop_
_entity_poly.entity_id
_entity_poly.type
_entity_poly.pdbx_seq_one_letter_code
_entity_poly.pdbx_strand_id
1 'polypeptide(L)' 'MNLNTLIESIIAGLPADRRQIMEGVVGEFAPGDTQRLLLALVAAASKRERQLIRILLRDMEVKEEQDRIERENQ' A
#
# COMPACT_ATOMS: atom_id res chain seq x y z
N MET A 1 -19.30 1.39 -11.85
CA MET A 1 -18.71 0.85 -10.61
C MET A 1 -17.95 1.99 -9.94
N ASN A 2 -18.18 2.28 -8.66
CA ASN A 2 -17.44 3.33 -7.97
C ASN A 2 -16.20 2.74 -7.27
N LEU A 3 -15.24 3.58 -6.89
CA LEU A 3 -13.98 3.12 -6.29
C LEU A 3 -14.20 2.31 -5.00
N ASN A 4 -15.15 2.74 -4.16
CA ASN A 4 -15.46 2.06 -2.90
C ASN A 4 -16.04 0.66 -3.10
N THR A 5 -16.94 0.47 -4.07
CA THR A 5 -17.47 -0.86 -4.41
C THR A 5 -16.41 -1.80 -4.97
N LEU A 6 -15.41 -1.28 -5.70
CA LEU A 6 -14.24 -2.06 -6.11
C LEU A 6 -13.41 -2.50 -4.90
N ILE A 7 -13.10 -1.56 -3.99
CA ILE A 7 -12.33 -1.83 -2.77
C ILE A 7 -13.01 -2.91 -1.93
N GLU A 8 -14.32 -2.75 -1.67
CA GLU A 8 -15.12 -3.71 -0.90
C GLU A 8 -15.12 -5.10 -1.54
N SER A 9 -15.22 -5.17 -2.87
CA SER A 9 -15.18 -6.44 -3.61
C SER A 9 -13.83 -7.16 -3.45
N ILE A 10 -12.72 -6.40 -3.48
CA ILE A 10 -11.37 -6.96 -3.27
C ILE A 10 -11.26 -7.45 -1.82
N ILE A 11 -11.63 -6.61 -0.85
CA ILE A 11 -11.55 -6.93 0.59
C ILE A 11 -12.39 -8.16 0.93
N ALA A 12 -13.60 -8.29 0.40
CA ALA A 12 -14.47 -9.43 0.61
C ALA A 12 -13.83 -10.76 0.16
N GLY A 13 -12.98 -10.73 -0.86
CA GLY A 13 -12.23 -11.89 -1.34
C GLY A 13 -10.97 -12.23 -0.53
N LEU A 14 -10.59 -11.41 0.45
CA LEU A 14 -9.36 -11.63 1.22
C LEU A 14 -9.56 -12.68 2.34
N PRO A 15 -8.51 -13.48 2.61
CA PRO A 15 -8.39 -14.24 3.85
C PRO A 15 -8.61 -13.36 5.10
N ALA A 16 -9.19 -13.95 6.15
CA ALA A 16 -9.61 -13.20 7.35
C ALA A 16 -8.45 -12.49 8.07
N ASP A 17 -7.28 -13.12 8.14
CA ASP A 17 -6.04 -12.54 8.67
C ASP A 17 -5.64 -11.27 7.92
N ARG A 18 -5.73 -11.28 6.58
CA ARG A 18 -5.39 -10.12 5.75
C ARG A 18 -6.40 -8.99 5.87
N ARG A 19 -7.69 -9.33 6.00
CA ARG A 19 -8.74 -8.34 6.27
C ARG A 19 -8.49 -7.63 7.60
N GLN A 20 -8.18 -8.38 8.64
CA GLN A 20 -7.91 -7.82 9.97
C GLN A 20 -6.69 -6.88 9.97
N ILE A 21 -5.62 -7.26 9.25
CA ILE A 21 -4.44 -6.38 9.09
C ILE A 21 -4.83 -5.09 8.38
N MET A 22 -5.60 -5.17 7.28
CA MET A 22 -6.07 -3.98 6.58
C MET A 22 -6.96 -3.09 7.44
N GLU A 23 -7.93 -3.67 8.16
CA GLU A 23 -8.81 -2.93 9.05
C GLU A 23 -8.03 -2.20 10.14
N GLY A 24 -6.98 -2.82 10.69
CA GLY A 24 -6.06 -2.18 11.63
C GLY A 24 -5.38 -0.95 11.02
N VAL A 25 -4.75 -1.10 9.85
CA VAL A 25 -4.07 0.01 9.16
C VAL A 25 -5.06 1.13 8.78
N VAL A 26 -6.23 0.76 8.28
CA VAL A 26 -7.27 1.72 7.87
C VAL A 26 -7.81 2.47 9.09
N GLY A 27 -7.99 1.79 10.22
CA GLY A 27 -8.44 2.41 11.47
C GLY A 27 -7.40 3.35 12.08
N GLU A 28 -6.12 2.98 12.02
CA GLU A 28 -5.02 3.76 12.61
C GLU A 28 -4.69 5.02 11.80
N PHE A 29 -4.61 4.91 10.47
CA PHE A 29 -4.08 5.98 9.62
C PHE A 29 -5.15 6.74 8.82
N ALA A 30 -6.41 6.31 8.89
CA ALA A 30 -7.54 6.88 8.14
C ALA A 30 -7.22 7.23 6.66
N PRO A 31 -6.69 6.28 5.87
CA PRO A 31 -6.26 6.54 4.50
C PRO A 31 -7.44 6.95 3.60
N GLY A 32 -7.18 7.84 2.65
CA GLY A 32 -8.13 8.22 1.62
C GLY A 32 -8.42 7.07 0.63
N ASP A 33 -9.42 7.24 -0.24
CA ASP A 33 -9.93 6.16 -1.11
C ASP A 33 -8.84 5.54 -2.01
N THR A 34 -7.97 6.35 -2.60
CA THR A 34 -6.86 5.85 -3.44
C THR A 34 -5.86 5.03 -2.63
N GLN A 35 -5.55 5.45 -1.40
CA GLN A 35 -4.65 4.73 -0.50
C GLN A 35 -5.28 3.42 -0.03
N ARG A 36 -6.58 3.42 0.27
CA ARG A 36 -7.34 2.20 0.58
C ARG A 36 -7.32 1.20 -0.58
N LEU A 37 -7.46 1.65 -1.82
CA LEU A 37 -7.31 0.79 -2.99
C LEU A 37 -5.90 0.18 -3.06
N LEU A 38 -4.85 0.97 -2.89
CA LEU A 38 -3.47 0.45 -2.88
C LEU A 38 -3.27 -0.61 -1.78
N LEU A 39 -3.76 -0.36 -0.58
CA LEU A 39 -3.72 -1.32 0.53
C LEU A 39 -4.48 -2.61 0.19
N ALA A 40 -5.67 -2.51 -0.41
CA ALA A 40 -6.47 -3.65 -0.84
C ALA A 40 -5.72 -4.52 -1.87
N LEU A 41 -5.10 -3.88 -2.86
CA LEU A 41 -4.32 -4.56 -3.90
C LEU A 41 -3.08 -5.25 -3.32
N VAL A 42 -2.34 -4.58 -2.44
CA VAL A 42 -1.16 -5.17 -1.78
C VAL A 42 -1.56 -6.35 -0.87
N ALA A 43 -2.68 -6.24 -0.17
CA ALA A 43 -3.21 -7.33 0.66
C ALA A 43 -3.67 -8.53 -0.19
N ALA A 44 -4.28 -8.27 -1.36
CA ALA A 44 -4.70 -9.30 -2.31
C ALA A 44 -3.53 -10.02 -2.99
N ALA A 45 -2.41 -9.32 -3.19
CA ALA A 45 -1.24 -9.84 -3.88
C ALA A 45 -0.68 -11.14 -3.25
N SER A 46 0.08 -11.89 -4.03
CA SER A 46 0.86 -13.02 -3.56
C SER A 46 2.02 -12.57 -2.66
N LYS A 47 2.62 -13.51 -1.92
CA LYS A 47 3.81 -13.23 -1.11
C LYS A 47 4.97 -12.69 -1.95
N ARG A 48 5.16 -13.24 -3.15
CA ARG A 48 6.23 -12.83 -4.08
C ARG A 48 6.01 -11.41 -4.59
N GLU A 49 4.78 -11.07 -5.02
CA GLU A 49 4.44 -9.72 -5.46
C GLU A 49 4.66 -8.70 -4.35
N ARG A 50 4.25 -9.00 -3.11
CA ARG A 50 4.54 -8.13 -1.95
C ARG A 50 6.04 -7.94 -1.70
N GLN A 51 6.87 -8.97 -1.91
CA GLN A 51 8.32 -8.84 -1.79
C GLN A 51 8.91 -7.92 -2.85
N LEU A 52 8.44 -8.03 -4.10
CA LEU A 52 8.87 -7.15 -5.18
C LEU A 52 8.44 -5.69 -4.94
N ILE A 53 7.19 -5.48 -4.52
CA ILE A 53 6.69 -4.14 -4.15
C ILE A 53 7.54 -3.54 -3.02
N ARG A 54 7.89 -4.33 -2.00
CA ARG A 54 8.74 -3.87 -0.90
C ARG A 54 10.13 -3.42 -1.39
N ILE A 55 10.74 -4.18 -2.30
CA ILE A 55 12.05 -3.82 -2.87
C ILE A 55 11.94 -2.50 -3.63
N LEU A 56 10.93 -2.37 -4.50
CA LEU A 56 10.69 -1.16 -5.28
C LEU A 56 10.49 0.07 -4.39
N LEU A 57 9.62 -0.02 -3.38
CA LEU A 57 9.36 1.09 -2.47
C LEU A 57 10.62 1.52 -1.71
N ARG A 58 11.41 0.55 -1.22
CA ARG A 58 12.68 0.83 -0.56
C ARG A 58 13.67 1.56 -1.47
N ASP A 59 13.80 1.10 -2.71
CA ASP A 59 14.74 1.69 -3.66
C ASP A 59 14.30 3.13 -4.04
N MET A 60 12.99 3.37 -4.13
CA MET A 60 12.43 4.72 -4.31
C MET A 60 12.73 5.64 -3.12
N GLU A 61 12.48 5.20 -1.89
CA GLU A 61 12.77 5.97 -0.67
C GLU A 61 14.26 6.32 -0.56
N VAL A 62 15.15 5.37 -0.88
CA VAL A 62 16.60 5.63 -0.91
C VAL A 62 16.96 6.70 -1.94
N LYS A 63 16.35 6.64 -3.13
CA LYS A 63 16.61 7.63 -4.19
C LYS A 63 16.07 9.01 -3.82
N GLU A 64 14.86 9.08 -3.25
CA GLU A 64 14.26 10.33 -2.78
C GLU A 64 15.12 11.00 -1.72
N GLU A 65 15.69 10.22 -0.79
CA GLU A 65 16.60 10.74 0.24
C GLU A 65 17.92 11.24 -0.36
N GLN A 66 18.50 10.52 -1.32
CA GLN A 66 19.70 10.97 -2.03
C GLN A 66 19.45 12.30 -2.76
N ASP A 67 18.33 12.40 -3.49
CA ASP A 67 17.96 13.60 -4.22
C ASP A 67 17.72 14.78 -3.26
N ARG A 68 17.18 14.53 -2.06
CA ARG A 68 17.02 15.56 -1.02
C ARG A 68 18.38 16.08 -0.55
N ILE A 69 19.33 15.19 -0.24
CA ILE A 69 20.69 15.56 0.18
C ILE A 69 21.41 16.35 -0.93
N GLU A 70 21.26 15.95 -2.19
CA GLU A 70 21.87 16.67 -3.31
C GLU A 70 21.31 18.09 -3.47
N ARG A 71 20.01 18.29 -3.25
CA ARG A 71 19.36 19.61 -3.31
C ARG A 71 19.71 20.51 -2.12
N GLU A 72 19.90 19.96 -0.93
CA GLU A 72 20.27 20.72 0.27
C GLU A 72 21.74 21.20 0.25
N ASN A 73 22.60 20.58 -0.57
CA ASN A 73 24.01 20.93 -0.72
C ASN A 73 24.33 21.83 -1.94
N GLN A 74 23.31 22.29 -2.66
CA GLN A 74 23.40 23.25 -3.77
C GLN A 74 22.92 24.63 -3.35
#